data_AF-A0A8T3ZJ60-F1
#
_entry.id   AF-A0A8T3ZJ60-F1
#
_cell.length_a   1.000
_cell.length_b   1.000
_cell.length_c   1.000
_cell.angle_alpha   90.00
_cell.angle_beta   90.00
_cell.angle_gamma   90.00
#
_symmetry.space_group_name_H-M   'P 1'
#
loop_
_entity.id
_entity.type
_entity.pdbx_description
1 polymer ?
#
loop_
_entity_poly.entity_id
_entity_poly.type
_entity_poly.pdbx_seq_one_letter_code
_entity_poly.pdbx_strand_id
1 'polypeptide(L)' 'MKTRKICPSCKSTNIALWMGAELGVRYRCGDCGYIGPIVLEEKNKKSSSAKR' A
#
# COMPACT_ATOMS: atom_id res chain seq x y z
N MET A 1 -5.35 -13.51 7.21
CA MET A 1 -5.74 -12.23 6.57
C MET A 1 -4.51 -11.66 5.88
N LYS A 2 -4.56 -11.29 4.60
CA LYS A 2 -3.40 -10.73 3.86
C LYS A 2 -3.66 -9.24 3.63
N THR A 3 -3.01 -8.38 4.41
CA THR A 3 -2.95 -6.93 4.18
C THR A 3 -1.94 -6.68 3.05
N ARG A 4 -2.38 -6.02 1.98
CA ARG A 4 -1.52 -5.62 0.87
C ARG A 4 -1.35 -4.11 0.92
N LYS A 5 -0.10 -3.66 0.87
CA LYS A 5 0.26 -2.24 0.74
C LYS A 5 0.15 -1.87 -0.74
N ILE A 6 -0.60 -0.82 -1.04
CA ILE A 6 -0.90 -0.38 -2.40
C ILE A 6 -0.47 1.08 -2.57
N CYS A 7 0.15 1.39 -3.70
CA CYS A 7 0.59 2.73 -4.03
C CYS A 7 -0.63 3.62 -4.30
N PRO A 8 -0.74 4.80 -3.67
CA PRO A 8 -1.87 5.70 -3.90
C PRO A 8 -1.89 6.34 -5.28
N SER A 9 -0.75 6.37 -5.98
CA SER A 9 -0.65 6.98 -7.31
C SER A 9 -1.06 6.01 -8.43
N CYS A 10 -0.44 4.82 -8.49
CA CYS A 10 -0.65 3.86 -9.58
C CYS A 10 -1.44 2.61 -9.19
N LYS A 11 -1.83 2.45 -7.92
CA LYS A 11 -2.40 1.21 -7.36
C LYS A 11 -1.53 -0.04 -7.51
N SER A 12 -0.23 0.11 -7.76
CA SER A 12 0.69 -1.03 -7.73
C SER A 12 0.94 -1.53 -6.31
N THR A 13 1.10 -2.85 -6.17
CA THR A 13 1.55 -3.52 -4.94
C THR A 13 3.08 -3.60 -4.85
N ASN A 14 3.81 -3.11 -5.84
CA ASN A 14 5.27 -3.13 -5.86
C ASN A 14 5.83 -1.95 -5.05
N ILE A 15 5.76 -2.09 -3.73
CA ILE A 15 6.21 -1.07 -2.79
C ILE A 15 7.33 -1.65 -1.93
N ALA A 16 8.50 -1.03 -2.03
CA ALA A 16 9.67 -1.36 -1.22
C ALA A 16 9.85 -0.32 -0.11
N LEU A 17 10.33 -0.77 1.05
CA LEU A 17 10.80 0.12 2.10
C LEU A 17 12.06 0.83 1.58
N TRP A 18 12.02 2.17 1.48
CA TRP A 18 13.15 2.93 0.94
C TRP A 18 14.03 3.50 2.04
N MET A 19 13.42 4.13 3.03
CA MET A 19 14.12 4.68 4.20
C MET A 19 13.31 4.38 5.46
N GLY A 20 13.97 3.78 6.44
CA GLY A 20 13.46 3.64 7.81
C GLY A 20 14.54 4.08 8.77
N ALA A 21 14.37 5.25 9.36
CA ALA A 21 15.26 5.84 10.36
C ALA A 21 14.43 6.73 11.32
N GLU A 22 15.07 7.45 12.25
CA GLU A 22 14.42 8.34 13.24
C GLU A 22 13.43 9.36 12.63
N LEU A 23 13.58 9.69 11.34
CA LEU A 23 12.70 10.62 10.61
C LEU A 23 11.43 9.97 10.03
N GLY A 24 11.17 8.70 10.33
CA GLY A 24 9.98 7.97 9.92
C GLY A 24 10.17 7.06 8.71
N VAL A 25 9.19 6.16 8.54
CA VAL A 25 9.22 5.14 7.49
C VAL A 25 8.72 5.72 6.17
N ARG A 26 9.55 5.65 5.13
CA ARG A 26 9.21 6.01 3.75
C ARG A 26 9.25 4.80 2.84
N TYR A 27 8.21 4.70 2.02
CA TYR A 27 8.02 3.66 1.03
C TYR A 27 8.27 4.23 -0.37
N ARG A 28 8.89 3.43 -1.24
CA ARG A 28 9.07 3.75 -2.67
C ARG A 28 8.33 2.72 -3.53
N CYS A 29 7.53 3.19 -4.47
CA CYS A 29 6.90 2.36 -5.49
C CYS A 29 7.88 2.11 -6.64
N GLY A 30 8.07 0.84 -7.01
CA GLY A 30 8.93 0.44 -8.12
C GLY A 30 8.37 0.77 -9.51
N ASP A 31 7.05 0.87 -9.66
CA ASP A 31 6.42 1.11 -10.98
C ASP A 31 6.32 2.58 -11.34
N CYS A 32 5.80 3.42 -10.45
CA CYS A 32 5.58 4.85 -10.73
C CYS A 32 6.60 5.78 -10.07
N GLY A 33 7.46 5.26 -9.18
CA GLY A 33 8.44 6.07 -8.46
C GLY A 33 7.87 6.89 -7.30
N TYR A 34 6.63 6.67 -6.88
CA TYR A 34 6.04 7.32 -5.70
C TYR A 34 6.90 7.08 -4.45
N ILE A 35 7.30 8.14 -3.74
CA ILE A 35 8.07 8.06 -2.49
C ILE A 35 7.30 8.80 -1.39
N GLY A 36 6.90 8.09 -0.33
CA GLY A 36 6.15 8.71 0.77
C GLY A 36 5.91 7.77 1.95
N PRO A 37 5.48 8.31 3.11
CA PRO A 37 5.18 7.50 4.29
C PRO A 37 3.82 6.79 4.21
N ILE A 38 2.97 7.15 3.25
CA ILE A 38 1.57 6.68 3.16
C ILE A 38 1.45 5.57 2.11
N VAL A 39 0.92 4.43 2.51
CA VAL A 39 0.52 3.32 1.65
C VAL A 39 -0.94 2.96 1.96
N LEU A 40 -1.75 2.71 0.94
CA LEU A 40 -3.13 2.26 1.13
C LEU A 40 -3.13 0.79 1.49
N GLU A 41 -3.78 0.45 2.60
CA GLU A 41 -4.07 -0.95 2.92
C GLU A 41 -5.45 -1.31 2.43
N GLU A 42 -5.52 -2.06 1.34
CA GLU A 42 -6.79 -2.61 0.90
C GLU A 42 -7.12 -3.82 1.77
N LYS A 43 -7.97 -3.59 2.78
CA LYS A 43 -8.72 -4.67 3.38
C LYS A 43 -9.68 -5.13 2.31
N ASN A 44 -9.37 -6.24 1.65
CA ASN A 44 -10.36 -6.96 0.85
C ASN A 44 -11.48 -7.40 1.80
N LYS A 45 -12.43 -6.48 2.07
CA LYS A 45 -13.77 -6.84 2.44
C LYS A 45 -14.26 -7.60 1.22
N LYS A 46 -14.14 -8.92 1.26
CA LYS A 46 -15.19 -9.75 0.70
C LYS A 46 -16.45 -9.30 1.43
N SER A 47 -17.08 -8.27 0.90
CA SER A 47 -18.47 -7.98 1.10
C SER A 47 -19.20 -9.13 0.41
N SER A 48 -19.08 -10.34 0.96
CA SER A 48 -20.15 -11.31 0.96
C SER A 48 -21.24 -10.76 1.89
N SER A 49 -21.72 -9.54 1.62
CA SER A 49 -23.11 -9.20 1.83
C SER A 49 -23.75 -9.64 0.51
N ALA A 50 -23.76 -10.94 0.24
CA ALA A 50 -24.91 -11.77 0.59
C ALA A 50 -26.19 -11.00 0.23
N LYS A 51 -26.34 -10.78 -1.08
CA LYS A 51 -27.59 -10.92 -1.82
C LYS A 51 -28.75 -11.40 -0.95
N ARG A 52 -29.67 -10.50 -0.61
CA ARG A 52 -31.13 -10.66 -0.76
C ARG A 52 -31.85 -9.43 -0.22
#